data_AF-A0A9Q1BIB5-F1
#
_entry.id   AF-A0A9Q1BIB5-F1
#
_cell.length_a   1.000
_cell.length_b   1.000
_cell.length_c   1.000
_cell.angle_alpha   90.00
_cell.angle_beta   90.00
_cell.angle_gamma   90.00
#
_symmetry.space_group_name_H-M   'P 1'
#
loop_
_entity.id
_entity.type
_entity.pdbx_description
1 polymer ?
#
loop_
_entity_poly.entity_id
_entity_poly.type
_entity_poly.pdbx_seq_one_letter_code
_entity_poly.pdbx_strand_id
1 'polypeptide(L)'
;MPFNLDKFVASPSVEELDSLKKSEIVKVAKHYGIEFQPLMRKEEIKRYVLEYLVDEGVLPSTVLENSYQLCQTDNTFELKRLEIENE
;
A
#
# COMPACT_ATOMS: atom_id res chain seq x y z
N MET A 1 6.41 -14.11 14.87
CA MET A 1 6.97 -13.15 15.85
C MET A 1 6.04 -11.94 15.91
N PRO A 2 5.92 -11.24 17.05
CA PRO A 2 5.19 -9.97 17.08
C PRO A 2 5.96 -8.91 16.27
N PHE A 3 5.25 -8.17 15.41
CA PHE A 3 5.81 -7.00 14.76
C PHE A 3 6.30 -5.97 15.78
N ASN A 4 7.46 -5.38 15.54
CA ASN A 4 8.04 -4.33 16.37
C ASN A 4 8.20 -3.05 15.54
N LEU A 5 7.39 -2.05 15.87
CA LEU A 5 7.34 -0.79 15.15
C LEU A 5 8.66 -0.03 15.21
N ASP A 6 9.30 0.05 16.39
CA ASP A 6 10.57 0.77 16.56
C ASP A 6 11.68 0.15 15.71
N LYS A 7 11.72 -1.18 15.60
CA LYS A 7 12.66 -1.88 14.73
C LYS A 7 12.41 -1.59 13.25
N PHE A 8 11.14 -1.60 12.84
CA PHE A 8 10.76 -1.27 11.47
C PHE A 8 11.13 0.16 11.11
N VAL A 9 10.86 1.13 11.99
CA VAL A 9 11.18 2.55 11.75
C VAL A 9 12.69 2.77 11.69
N ALA A 10 13.48 2.02 12.46
CA ALA A 10 14.94 2.09 12.42
C ALA A 10 15.55 1.52 11.13
N SER A 11 14.89 0.54 10.49
CA SER A 11 15.35 -0.09 9.24
C SER A 11 14.17 -0.59 8.40
N PRO A 12 13.42 0.31 7.76
CA PRO A 12 12.20 -0.06 7.05
C PRO A 12 12.54 -0.86 5.79
N SER A 13 11.84 -1.98 5.62
CA SER A 13 11.99 -2.87 4.47
C SER A 13 10.64 -3.12 3.82
N VAL A 14 10.64 -3.17 2.49
CA VAL A 14 9.46 -3.48 1.68
C VAL A 14 8.96 -4.89 1.99
N GLU A 15 9.87 -5.84 2.14
CA GLU A 15 9.53 -7.24 2.43
C GLU A 15 8.87 -7.37 3.80
N GLU A 16 9.37 -6.62 4.79
CA GLU A 16 8.79 -6.58 6.12
C GLU A 16 7.39 -5.96 6.07
N LEU A 17 7.23 -4.82 5.37
CA LEU A 17 5.96 -4.13 5.20
C LEU A 17 4.91 -4.99 4.48
N ASP A 18 5.31 -5.77 3.49
CA ASP A 18 4.41 -6.66 2.73
C ASP A 18 3.87 -7.81 3.61
N SER A 19 4.74 -8.33 4.47
CA SER A 19 4.43 -9.40 5.44
C SER A 19 3.49 -8.95 6.57
N LEU A 20 3.40 -7.64 6.86
CA LEU A 20 2.60 -7.12 7.97
C LEU A 20 1.09 -7.35 7.81
N LYS A 21 0.39 -7.48 8.92
CA LYS A 21 -1.08 -7.49 8.97
C LYS A 21 -1.63 -6.07 8.87
N LYS A 22 -2.89 -5.93 8.45
CA LYS A 22 -3.58 -4.62 8.38
C LYS A 22 -3.46 -3.81 9.68
N SER A 23 -3.63 -4.46 10.83
CA SER A 23 -3.50 -3.82 12.14
C SER A 23 -2.10 -3.30 12.44
N GLU A 24 -1.06 -3.95 11.92
CA GLU A 24 0.34 -3.55 12.06
C GLU A 24 0.67 -2.40 11.10
N ILE A 25 0.22 -2.48 9.84
CA ILE A 25 0.36 -1.39 8.86
C ILE A 25 -0.34 -0.12 9.36
N VAL A 26 -1.52 -0.24 9.98
CA VAL A 26 -2.21 0.90 10.60
C VAL A 26 -1.39 1.52 11.73
N LYS A 27 -0.64 0.72 12.51
CA LYS A 27 0.25 1.27 13.54
C LYS A 27 1.40 2.06 12.91
N VAL A 28 1.97 1.55 11.81
CA VAL A 28 3.01 2.25 11.05
C VAL A 28 2.48 3.56 10.50
N ALA A 29 1.33 3.54 9.82
CA ALA A 29 0.68 4.73 9.28
C ALA A 29 0.42 5.79 10.36
N LYS A 30 -0.10 5.38 11.52
CA LYS A 30 -0.33 6.27 12.67
C LYS A 30 0.96 6.84 13.25
N HIS A 31 2.05 6.07 13.26
CA HIS A 31 3.34 6.53 13.77
C HIS A 31 3.90 7.68 12.93
N TYR A 32 3.80 7.56 11.60
CA TYR A 32 4.21 8.59 10.66
C TYR A 32 3.15 9.70 10.48
N GLY A 33 2.02 9.65 11.20
CA GLY A 33 0.96 10.66 11.08
C GLY A 33 0.21 10.64 9.75
N ILE A 34 0.26 9.52 9.03
CA ILE A 34 -0.39 9.36 7.72
C ILE A 34 -1.91 9.26 7.91
N GLU A 35 -2.63 10.17 7.29
CA GLU A 35 -4.10 10.16 7.28
C GLU A 35 -4.62 9.14 6.26
N PHE A 36 -5.52 8.26 6.68
CA PHE A 36 -6.16 7.28 5.81
C PHE A 36 -7.63 7.07 6.22
N GLN A 37 -8.46 6.61 5.28
CA GLN A 37 -9.85 6.31 5.58
C GLN A 37 -9.96 4.94 6.30
N PRO A 38 -10.75 4.81 7.38
CA PRO A 38 -10.86 3.56 8.15
C PRO A 38 -11.33 2.36 7.32
N LEU A 39 -12.10 2.62 6.26
CA LEU A 39 -12.67 1.63 5.36
C LEU A 39 -11.69 1.15 4.28
N MET A 40 -10.53 1.79 4.13
CA MET A 40 -9.52 1.40 3.15
C MET A 40 -9.02 -0.02 3.37
N ARG A 41 -8.72 -0.71 2.26
CA ARG A 41 -8.16 -2.06 2.24
C ARG A 41 -6.71 -2.04 2.77
N LYS A 42 -6.21 -3.21 3.16
CA LYS A 42 -4.81 -3.38 3.60
C LYS A 42 -3.83 -2.78 2.59
N GLU A 43 -4.05 -3.07 1.31
CA GLU A 43 -3.15 -2.67 0.22
C GLU A 43 -3.16 -1.16 -0.01
N GLU A 44 -4.31 -0.51 0.13
CA GLU A 44 -4.41 0.95 0.03
C GLU A 44 -3.63 1.64 1.15
N ILE A 45 -3.83 1.22 2.41
CA ILE A 45 -3.10 1.78 3.55
C ILE A 45 -1.60 1.50 3.41
N LYS A 46 -1.22 0.30 2.96
CA LYS A 46 0.18 -0.06 2.69
C LYS A 46 0.81 0.89 1.67
N ARG A 47 0.06 1.22 0.61
CA ARG A 47 0.52 2.14 -0.42
C ARG A 47 0.75 3.53 0.13
N TYR A 48 -0.16 4.09 0.92
CA TYR A 48 0.07 5.38 1.58
C TYR A 48 1.36 5.39 2.42
N VAL A 49 1.62 4.30 3.16
CA VAL A 49 2.87 4.14 3.92
C VAL A 49 4.08 4.08 2.99
N LEU A 50 4.02 3.34 1.89
CA LEU A 50 5.11 3.27 0.91
C LEU A 50 5.37 4.63 0.25
N GLU A 51 4.32 5.34 -0.15
CA GLU A 51 4.42 6.66 -0.77
C GLU A 51 5.12 7.63 0.18
N TYR A 52 4.72 7.65 1.45
CA TYR A 52 5.36 8.46 2.47
C TYR A 52 6.84 8.11 2.68
N LEU A 53 7.17 6.82 2.80
CA LEU A 53 8.56 6.38 2.99
C LEU A 53 9.45 6.69 1.79
N VAL A 54 8.90 6.69 0.57
CA VAL A 54 9.64 7.11 -0.62
C VAL A 54 9.81 8.63 -0.66
N ASP A 55 8.77 9.39 -0.31
CA ASP A 55 8.80 10.86 -0.28
C ASP A 55 9.82 11.38 0.75
N GLU A 56 9.89 10.75 1.92
CA GLU A 56 10.91 11.00 2.95
C GLU A 56 12.32 10.52 2.56
N GLY A 57 12.48 9.86 1.40
CA GLY A 57 13.76 9.35 0.90
C GLY A 57 14.28 8.13 1.66
N VAL A 58 13.41 7.47 2.43
CA VAL A 58 13.74 6.29 3.24
C VAL A 58 13.77 5.03 2.37
N LEU A 59 12.86 4.93 1.40
CA LEU A 59 12.83 3.86 0.40
C LEU A 59 13.07 4.42 -1.01
N PRO A 60 13.65 3.63 -1.93
CA PRO A 60 13.81 4.06 -3.31
C PRO A 60 12.46 4.09 -4.05
N SER A 61 12.29 5.04 -4.97
CA SER A 61 11.06 5.22 -5.76
C SER A 61 10.70 4.02 -6.64
N THR A 62 11.67 3.15 -6.96
CA THR A 62 11.45 1.90 -7.68
C THR A 62 10.48 0.94 -6.96
N VAL A 63 10.34 1.09 -5.64
CA VAL A 63 9.40 0.30 -4.83
C VAL A 63 7.94 0.65 -5.16
N LEU A 64 7.66 1.92 -5.42
CA LEU A 64 6.31 2.36 -5.74
C LEU A 64 5.85 1.77 -7.06
N GLU A 65 6.69 1.80 -8.08
CA GLU A 65 6.36 1.34 -9.44
C GLU A 65 5.77 -0.08 -9.47
N ASN A 66 6.25 -0.98 -8.61
CA ASN A 66 5.71 -2.35 -8.48
C ASN A 66 4.34 -2.41 -7.77
N SER A 67 4.05 -1.47 -6.86
CA SER A 67 2.79 -1.44 -6.10
C SER A 67 1.60 -0.92 -6.93
N TYR A 68 1.86 -0.04 -7.90
CA TYR A 68 0.83 0.51 -8.80
C TYR A 68 0.25 -0.53 -9.77
N GLN A 69 0.99 -1.60 -10.07
CA GLN A 69 0.56 -2.66 -10.99
C GLN A 69 -0.58 -3.51 -10.40
N LEU A 70 -0.64 -3.66 -9.07
CA LEU A 70 -1.63 -4.51 -8.38
C LEU A 70 -2.99 -3.80 -8.18
N CYS A 71 -3.01 -2.46 -8.11
CA CYS A 71 -4.23 -1.70 -7.87
C CYS A 71 -5.13 -1.55 -9.12
N GLN A 72 -4.61 -1.82 -10.33
CA GLN A 72 -5.37 -1.65 -11.57
C GLN A 72 -6.16 -2.90 -11.98
N THR A 73 -5.92 -4.06 -11.37
CA THR A 73 -6.59 -5.32 -11.77
C THR A 73 -8.03 -5.45 -11.28
N ASP A 74 -8.50 -4.52 -10.43
CA ASP A 74 -9.89 -4.48 -9.94
C ASP A 74 -10.87 -3.75 -10.90
N ASN A 75 -10.46 -3.42 -12.14
CA ASN A 75 -11.37 -2.90 -13.18
C ASN A 75 -11.90 -3.96 -14.16
N THR A 76 -11.79 -5.26 -13.82
CA THR A 76 -12.25 -6.36 -14.68
C THR A 76 -13.78 -6.39 -14.92
N PHE A 77 -14.58 -5.51 -14.28
CA PHE A 77 -16.02 -5.39 -14.53
C PHE A 77 -16.45 -4.29 -15.49
N GLU A 78 -15.58 -3.33 -15.83
CA GLU A 78 -15.95 -2.20 -16.71
C GLU A 78 -15.74 -2.51 -18.20
N LEU A 79 -14.84 -3.43 -18.57
CA LEU A 79 -14.56 -3.73 -19.98
C LEU A 79 -15.66 -4.54 -20.71
N LYS A 80 -16.68 -5.04 -20.01
CA LYS A 80 -17.75 -5.87 -20.62
C LYS A 80 -18.98 -5.10 -21.10
N ARG A 81 -19.05 -3.78 -20.93
CA ARG A 81 -20.21 -2.98 -21.39
C ARG A 81 -20.07 -2.44 -22.81
N LEU A 82 -18.88 -2.52 -23.42
CA LEU A 82 -18.62 -1.91 -24.73
C LEU A 82 -18.87 -2.86 -25.93
N GLU A 83 -19.15 -4.14 -25.71
CA GLU A 83 -19.38 -5.12 -26.79
C GLU A 83 -20.87 -5.31 -27.16
N ILE A 84 -21.80 -4.70 -26.42
CA ILE A 84 -23.25 -4.79 -26.69
C ILE A 84 -23.78 -3.40 -27.08
N GLU A 85 -23.18 -2.75 -28.07
CA GLU A 85 -23.81 -1.58 -28.73
C GLU A 85 -23.37 -1.44 -30.21
N ASN A 86 -22.78 -2.49 -30.77
CA ASN A 86 -22.44 -2.59 -32.20
C ASN A 86 -23.07 -3.85 -32.84
N GLU A 87 -24.32 -4.15 -32.49
CA GLU A 87 -25.18 -5.05 -33.27
C GLU A 87 -26.27 -4.25 -33.98
#